data_AF-A0AAU4BEU4-F1
#
_entry.id   AF-A0AAU4BEU4-F1
#
_cell.length_a   1.000
_cell.length_b   1.000
_cell.length_c   1.000
_cell.angle_alpha   90.00
_cell.angle_beta   90.00
_cell.angle_gamma   90.00
#
_symmetry.space_group_name_H-M   'P 1'
#
loop_
_entity.id
_entity.type
_entity.pdbx_description
1 polymer ?
#
loop_
_entity_poly.entity_id
_entity_poly.type
_entity_poly.pdbx_seq_one_letter_code
_entity_poly.pdbx_strand_id
1 'polypeptide(L)'
;MNDMRKVADAIPNVPDRMLLELGNSVTVTTDLARRRPTVIGRLLDTVTGRGARTDAIVKDALASGQEGLTAWVTEVCARGEVTALNLARVTRHVHAARTQLNRVESAGRRTADELHALTALLGEAHRAIHDRLDGFAEDMVDVRNRLDVVELKQEAAEAFDHSTGAWANGQTYSGLPWLFQVSLLVQHVAAGPAGAVEHLTGDSGFRERLVHRILGDASTRAALGGSFTLPVLLTGSLEALPSDGHRLLTAELHGAGLSQELAPPVRPLTTTVRTALELAALPQGTPADPGRTALELTRMRHGWVDASADPLGFVRLLVDEHADSALDLRRSQEVDNAG
;
A
#
# COMPACT_ATOMS: atom_id res chain seq x y z
N MET A 1 -37.71 31.79 30.07
CA MET A 1 -38.47 33.03 30.33
C MET A 1 -39.77 32.82 31.12
N ASN A 2 -39.99 31.66 31.77
CA ASN A 2 -41.18 31.35 32.57
C ASN A 2 -40.97 31.41 34.10
N ASP A 3 -39.74 31.59 34.57
CA ASP A 3 -39.42 31.59 36.01
C ASP A 3 -39.56 32.95 36.70
N MET A 4 -39.36 34.07 35.99
CA MET A 4 -39.61 35.40 36.59
C MET A 4 -41.09 35.63 36.91
N ARG A 5 -42.01 34.98 36.19
CA ARG A 5 -43.46 35.05 36.44
C ARG A 5 -43.86 34.34 37.74
N LYS A 6 -43.23 33.19 38.05
CA LYS A 6 -43.47 32.45 39.30
C LYS A 6 -42.95 33.19 40.55
N VAL A 7 -41.91 34.00 40.39
CA VAL A 7 -41.40 34.86 41.47
C VAL A 7 -42.30 36.08 41.67
N ALA A 8 -42.89 36.62 40.61
CA ALA A 8 -43.85 37.73 40.71
C ALA A 8 -45.17 37.30 41.40
N ASP A 9 -45.66 36.08 41.18
CA ASP A 9 -46.85 35.55 41.85
C ASP A 9 -46.64 35.22 43.35
N ALA A 10 -45.39 35.16 43.82
CA ALA A 10 -45.03 34.87 45.20
C ALA A 10 -44.87 36.13 46.08
N ILE A 11 -45.00 37.33 45.48
CA ILE A 11 -45.01 38.59 46.22
C ILE A 11 -46.45 38.81 46.72
N PRO A 12 -46.73 38.77 48.03
CA PRO A 12 -48.09 38.90 48.52
C PRO A 12 -48.64 40.29 48.17
N ASN A 13 -49.77 40.32 47.46
CA ASN A 13 -50.64 41.50 47.44
C ASN A 13 -51.00 41.80 48.89
N VAL A 14 -50.39 42.84 49.48
CA VAL A 14 -50.82 43.37 50.76
C VAL A 14 -52.30 43.73 50.59
N PRO A 15 -53.23 43.11 51.33
CA PRO A 15 -54.64 43.42 51.14
C PRO A 15 -54.81 44.86 51.59
N ASP A 16 -55.10 45.76 50.65
CA ASP A 16 -55.38 47.18 50.87
C ASP A 16 -56.33 47.41 52.04
N ARG A 17 -57.19 46.43 52.34
CA ARG A 17 -58.09 46.39 53.50
C ARG A 17 -57.39 46.56 54.85
N MET A 18 -56.20 45.97 55.06
CA MET A 18 -55.49 46.05 56.33
C MET A 18 -54.76 47.40 56.49
N LEU A 19 -54.21 47.94 55.38
CA LEU A 19 -53.68 49.30 55.34
C LEU A 19 -54.79 50.36 55.47
N LEU A 20 -55.98 50.08 54.92
CA LEU A 20 -57.19 50.90 55.07
C LEU A 20 -57.74 50.85 56.50
N GLU A 21 -57.74 49.69 57.17
CA GLU A 21 -58.17 49.58 58.57
C GLU A 21 -57.19 50.27 59.54
N LEU A 22 -55.88 50.16 59.30
CA LEU A 22 -54.85 50.92 60.05
C LEU A 22 -54.95 52.43 59.78
N GLY A 23 -55.17 52.84 58.53
CA GLY A 23 -55.39 54.24 58.17
C GLY A 23 -56.66 54.80 58.82
N ASN A 24 -57.76 54.05 58.81
CA ASN A 24 -59.01 54.46 59.43
C ASN A 24 -58.93 54.50 60.96
N SER A 25 -58.27 53.55 61.62
CA SER A 25 -58.16 53.56 63.09
C SER A 25 -57.28 54.71 63.60
N VAL A 26 -56.21 55.06 62.88
CA VAL A 26 -55.34 56.22 63.18
C VAL A 26 -56.07 57.53 62.92
N THR A 27 -56.88 57.62 61.86
CA THR A 27 -57.64 58.84 61.53
C THR A 27 -58.77 59.07 62.56
N VAL A 28 -59.48 58.02 62.97
CA VAL A 28 -60.54 58.10 64.00
C VAL A 28 -59.95 58.48 65.37
N THR A 29 -58.78 57.96 65.73
CA THR A 29 -58.11 58.32 67.00
C THR A 29 -57.53 59.74 67.00
N THR A 30 -57.04 60.24 65.86
CA THR A 30 -56.60 61.65 65.75
C THR A 30 -57.75 62.64 65.74
N ASP A 31 -58.90 62.29 65.17
CA ASP A 31 -60.08 63.18 65.12
C ASP A 31 -60.78 63.29 66.49
N LEU A 32 -60.74 62.23 67.29
CA LEU A 32 -61.20 62.24 68.70
C LEU A 32 -60.24 63.00 69.62
N ALA A 33 -58.93 62.95 69.39
CA ALA A 33 -57.94 63.71 70.17
C ALA A 33 -57.92 65.22 69.86
N ARG A 34 -58.43 65.65 68.69
CA ARG A 34 -58.49 67.08 68.30
C ARG A 34 -59.70 67.85 68.82
N ARG A 35 -60.72 67.21 69.41
CA ARG A 35 -61.82 67.92 70.07
C ARG A 35 -61.38 68.53 71.39
N ARG A 36 -60.97 69.81 71.38
CA ARG A 36 -60.75 70.63 72.58
C ARG A 36 -62.04 70.72 73.41
N PRO A 37 -62.06 70.33 74.69
CA PRO A 37 -63.26 70.40 75.52
C PRO A 37 -63.50 71.85 75.97
N THR A 38 -64.59 72.46 75.48
CA THR A 38 -65.15 73.71 76.02
C THR A 38 -65.64 73.49 77.46
N VAL A 39 -65.63 74.54 78.27
CA VAL A 39 -65.95 74.52 79.72
C VAL A 39 -67.33 73.90 80.02
N ILE A 40 -68.28 73.99 79.08
CA ILE A 40 -69.62 73.37 79.17
C ILE A 40 -69.60 71.85 78.94
N GLY A 41 -68.71 71.35 78.07
CA GLY A 41 -68.55 69.90 77.83
C GLY A 41 -68.00 69.16 79.04
N ARG A 42 -67.12 69.79 79.82
CA ARG A 42 -66.55 69.21 81.05
C ARG A 42 -67.59 68.99 82.16
N LEU A 43 -68.59 69.87 82.24
CA LEU A 43 -69.70 69.73 83.19
C LEU A 43 -70.71 68.65 82.76
N LEU A 44 -70.97 68.49 81.46
CA LEU A 44 -71.84 67.44 80.94
C LEU A 44 -71.22 66.02 80.98
N ASP A 45 -69.89 65.93 80.84
CA ASP A 45 -69.18 64.64 80.93
C ASP A 45 -69.18 64.05 82.34
N THR A 46 -69.27 64.90 83.37
CA THR A 46 -69.34 64.45 84.77
C THR A 46 -70.71 63.84 85.11
N VAL A 47 -71.74 64.12 84.31
CA VAL A 47 -73.11 63.63 84.50
C VAL A 47 -73.43 62.42 83.61
N THR A 48 -72.69 62.19 82.51
CA THR A 48 -73.03 61.14 81.53
C THR A 48 -71.98 60.03 81.38
N GLY A 49 -70.80 60.15 81.99
CA GLY A 49 -69.77 59.10 82.00
C GLY A 49 -69.18 58.74 80.63
N ARG A 50 -69.45 59.55 79.59
CA ARG A 50 -69.01 59.29 78.21
C ARG A 50 -67.49 59.35 78.04
N GLY A 51 -66.81 60.28 78.70
CA GLY A 51 -65.35 60.43 78.62
C GLY A 51 -64.55 59.19 79.04
N ALA A 52 -64.97 58.47 80.09
CA ALA A 52 -64.30 57.23 80.51
C ALA A 52 -64.48 56.08 79.51
N ARG A 53 -65.62 56.06 78.81
CA ARG A 53 -65.92 55.06 77.77
C ARG A 53 -65.16 55.35 76.49
N THR A 54 -65.01 56.63 76.13
CA THR A 54 -64.23 57.06 74.96
C THR A 54 -62.73 56.80 75.15
N ASP A 55 -62.19 57.06 76.35
CA ASP A 55 -60.78 56.79 76.66
C ASP A 55 -60.48 55.28 76.68
N ALA A 56 -61.43 54.46 77.13
CA ALA A 56 -61.34 53.00 77.05
C ALA A 56 -61.37 52.49 75.60
N ILE A 57 -62.26 53.02 74.76
CA ILE A 57 -62.33 52.65 73.32
C ILE A 57 -61.06 53.08 72.58
N VAL A 58 -60.52 54.26 72.88
CA VAL A 58 -59.27 54.75 72.28
C VAL A 58 -58.08 53.89 72.73
N LYS A 59 -58.00 53.52 74.01
CA LYS A 59 -56.96 52.61 74.51
C LYS A 59 -57.07 51.20 73.93
N ASP A 60 -58.28 50.68 73.80
CA ASP A 60 -58.55 49.35 73.22
C ASP A 60 -58.24 49.32 71.73
N ALA A 61 -58.60 50.37 70.98
CA ALA A 61 -58.24 50.51 69.56
C ALA A 61 -56.72 50.68 69.35
N LEU A 62 -56.04 51.41 70.25
CA LEU A 62 -54.58 51.57 70.20
C LEU A 62 -53.87 50.26 70.53
N ALA A 63 -54.35 49.54 71.56
CA ALA A 63 -53.85 48.22 71.93
C ALA A 63 -54.05 47.21 70.80
N SER A 64 -55.25 47.15 70.22
CA SER A 64 -55.55 46.29 69.06
C SER A 64 -54.71 46.66 67.82
N GLY A 65 -54.44 47.95 67.59
CA GLY A 65 -53.55 48.41 66.52
C GLY A 65 -52.09 48.02 66.75
N GLN A 66 -51.61 48.08 68.00
CA GLN A 66 -50.27 47.63 68.38
C GLN A 66 -50.13 46.10 68.27
N GLU A 67 -51.16 45.34 68.67
CA GLU A 67 -51.25 43.89 68.47
C GLU A 67 -51.26 43.51 66.98
N GLY A 68 -52.01 44.24 66.15
CA GLY A 68 -52.03 44.04 64.70
C GLY A 68 -50.68 44.35 64.02
N LEU A 69 -50.01 45.43 64.41
CA LEU A 69 -48.69 45.78 63.91
C LEU A 69 -47.62 44.79 64.36
N THR A 70 -47.64 44.35 65.62
CA THR A 70 -46.71 43.34 66.12
C THR A 70 -46.94 42.00 65.46
N ALA A 71 -48.18 41.57 65.24
CA ALA A 71 -48.50 40.37 64.49
C ALA A 71 -48.00 40.44 63.04
N TRP A 72 -48.21 41.59 62.36
CA TRP A 72 -47.75 41.79 61.00
C TRP A 72 -46.21 41.83 60.89
N VAL A 73 -45.53 42.55 61.78
CA VAL A 73 -44.06 42.57 61.84
C VAL A 73 -43.52 41.16 62.12
N THR A 74 -44.16 40.40 63.01
CA THR A 74 -43.79 39.01 63.30
C THR A 74 -43.97 38.11 62.08
N GLU A 75 -45.06 38.26 61.33
CA GLU A 75 -45.30 37.49 60.12
C GLU A 75 -44.35 37.88 58.96
N VAL A 76 -44.03 39.16 58.80
CA VAL A 76 -43.03 39.63 57.82
C VAL A 76 -41.64 39.13 58.19
N CYS A 77 -41.24 39.16 59.46
CA CYS A 77 -39.99 38.58 59.94
C CYS A 77 -39.94 37.06 59.70
N ALA A 78 -41.01 36.32 60.03
CA ALA A 78 -41.09 34.88 59.80
C ALA A 78 -41.00 34.52 58.31
N ARG A 79 -41.67 35.28 57.42
CA ARG A 79 -41.55 35.10 55.96
C ARG A 79 -40.15 35.47 55.45
N GLY A 80 -39.50 36.47 56.03
CA GLY A 80 -38.11 36.83 55.76
C GLY A 80 -37.13 35.71 56.11
N GLU A 81 -37.32 35.06 57.26
CA GLU A 81 -36.53 33.89 57.69
C GLU A 81 -36.73 32.68 56.77
N VAL A 82 -37.98 32.38 56.37
CA VAL A 82 -38.28 31.31 55.41
C VAL A 82 -37.63 31.58 54.04
N THR A 83 -37.62 32.85 53.60
CA THR A 83 -37.00 33.25 52.33
C THR A 83 -35.47 33.15 52.41
N ALA A 84 -34.86 33.58 53.51
CA ALA A 84 -33.44 33.44 53.76
C ALA A 84 -33.00 31.97 53.83
N LEU A 85 -33.79 31.11 54.47
CA LEU A 85 -33.56 29.66 54.53
C LEU A 85 -33.63 29.02 53.13
N ASN A 86 -34.65 29.38 52.34
CA ASN A 86 -34.80 28.89 50.96
C ASN A 86 -33.65 29.37 50.07
N LEU A 87 -33.23 30.64 50.19
CA LEU A 87 -32.07 31.18 49.47
C LEU A 87 -30.78 30.45 49.87
N ALA A 88 -30.57 30.18 51.15
CA ALA A 88 -29.43 29.40 51.64
C ALA A 88 -29.45 27.96 51.11
N ARG A 89 -30.63 27.35 50.96
CA ARG A 89 -30.80 26.00 50.39
C ARG A 89 -30.51 25.97 48.90
N VAL A 90 -31.04 26.93 48.14
CA VAL A 90 -30.74 27.10 46.70
C VAL A 90 -29.25 27.35 46.50
N THR A 91 -28.64 28.24 47.30
CA THR A 91 -27.20 28.52 47.23
C THR A 91 -26.36 27.26 47.49
N ARG A 92 -26.73 26.44 48.48
CA ARG A 92 -26.09 25.13 48.72
C ARG A 92 -26.24 24.18 47.54
N HIS A 93 -27.44 24.07 46.95
CA HIS A 93 -27.67 23.21 45.79
C HIS A 93 -26.90 23.69 44.55
N VAL A 94 -26.85 25.00 44.29
CA VAL A 94 -26.06 25.58 43.20
C VAL A 94 -24.57 25.32 43.43
N HIS A 95 -24.07 25.48 44.65
CA HIS A 95 -22.67 25.19 44.98
C HIS A 95 -22.33 23.70 44.81
N ALA A 96 -23.22 22.81 45.26
CA ALA A 96 -23.08 21.37 45.06
C ALA A 96 -23.09 21.00 43.57
N ALA A 97 -24.02 21.56 42.79
CA ALA A 97 -24.11 21.35 41.35
C ALA A 97 -22.87 21.85 40.61
N ARG A 98 -22.34 23.03 40.98
CA ARG A 98 -21.10 23.58 40.42
C ARG A 98 -19.90 22.70 40.74
N THR A 99 -19.82 22.19 41.97
CA THR A 99 -18.76 21.26 42.38
C THR A 99 -18.84 19.95 41.59
N GLN A 100 -20.06 19.44 41.36
CA GLN A 100 -20.28 18.24 40.56
C GLN A 100 -19.93 18.46 39.08
N LEU A 101 -20.31 19.61 38.50
CA LEU A 101 -19.92 20.01 37.15
C LEU A 101 -18.41 20.05 36.98
N ASN A 102 -17.68 20.68 37.90
CA ASN A 102 -16.21 20.74 37.86
C ASN A 102 -15.58 19.34 37.92
N ARG A 103 -16.18 18.39 38.66
CA ARG A 103 -15.71 17.00 38.72
C ARG A 103 -15.97 16.26 37.41
N VAL A 104 -17.15 16.45 36.81
CA VAL A 104 -17.49 15.85 35.51
C VAL A 104 -16.60 16.41 34.41
N GLU A 105 -16.34 17.72 34.40
CA GLU A 105 -15.44 18.36 33.44
C GLU A 105 -14.01 17.84 33.57
N SER A 106 -13.48 17.70 34.80
CA SER A 106 -12.13 17.15 35.01
C SER A 106 -12.03 15.65 34.69
N ALA A 107 -13.11 14.88 34.89
CA ALA A 107 -13.18 13.50 34.40
C ALA A 107 -13.22 13.44 32.87
N GLY A 108 -14.04 14.29 32.24
CA GLY A 108 -14.16 14.37 30.78
C GLY A 108 -12.85 14.75 30.09
N ARG A 109 -12.10 15.70 30.65
CA ARG A 109 -10.75 16.05 30.15
C ARG A 109 -9.78 14.87 30.24
N ARG A 110 -9.74 14.17 31.38
CA ARG A 110 -8.89 12.97 31.55
C ARG A 110 -9.24 11.87 30.55
N THR A 111 -10.53 11.59 30.35
CA THR A 111 -10.96 10.60 29.35
C THR A 111 -10.59 11.03 27.93
N ALA A 112 -10.69 12.33 27.60
CA ALA A 112 -10.26 12.84 26.30
C ALA A 112 -8.74 12.67 26.09
N ASP A 113 -7.94 12.94 27.13
CA ASP A 113 -6.48 12.75 27.09
C ASP A 113 -6.11 11.26 26.93
N GLU A 114 -6.78 10.37 27.67
CA GLU A 114 -6.61 8.91 27.55
C GLU A 114 -6.98 8.39 26.15
N LEU A 115 -8.09 8.86 25.58
CA LEU A 115 -8.50 8.52 24.21
C LEU A 115 -7.50 9.03 23.17
N HIS A 116 -6.94 10.23 23.37
CA HIS A 116 -5.91 10.77 22.48
C HIS A 116 -4.63 9.93 22.53
N ALA A 117 -4.19 9.55 23.73
CA ALA A 117 -3.05 8.65 23.91
C ALA A 117 -3.27 7.28 23.27
N LEU A 118 -4.45 6.68 23.44
CA LEU A 118 -4.81 5.41 22.80
C LEU A 118 -4.79 5.53 21.27
N THR A 119 -5.32 6.63 20.73
CA THR A 119 -5.35 6.90 19.28
C THR A 119 -3.93 7.03 18.73
N ALA A 120 -3.03 7.69 19.46
CA ALA A 120 -1.62 7.79 19.09
C ALA A 120 -0.93 6.41 19.06
N LEU A 121 -1.13 5.58 20.09
CA LEU A 121 -0.61 4.22 20.16
C LEU A 121 -1.15 3.33 19.02
N LEU A 122 -2.44 3.43 18.72
CA LEU A 122 -3.05 2.73 17.58
C LEU A 122 -2.44 3.20 16.25
N GLY A 123 -2.21 4.50 16.09
CA GLY A 123 -1.56 5.05 14.89
C GLY A 123 -0.10 4.63 14.75
N GLU A 124 0.64 4.47 15.85
CA GLU A 124 2.00 3.91 15.86
C GLU A 124 2.01 2.42 15.52
N ALA A 125 1.14 1.63 16.16
CA ALA A 125 1.00 0.20 15.89
C ALA A 125 0.58 -0.05 14.44
N HIS A 126 -0.36 0.74 13.91
CA HIS A 126 -0.80 0.64 12.52
C HIS A 126 0.35 0.89 11.53
N ARG A 127 1.13 1.95 11.75
CA ARG A 127 2.32 2.25 10.92
C ARG A 127 3.36 1.14 11.00
N ALA A 128 3.70 0.68 12.21
CA ALA A 128 4.67 -0.39 12.39
C ALA A 128 4.25 -1.71 11.72
N ILE A 129 2.94 -2.02 11.72
CA ILE A 129 2.40 -3.18 10.99
C ILE A 129 2.51 -2.95 9.48
N HIS A 130 2.13 -1.78 8.98
CA HIS A 130 2.19 -1.46 7.55
C HIS A 130 3.63 -1.55 7.02
N ASP A 131 4.58 -0.88 7.67
CA ASP A 131 6.00 -0.90 7.28
C ASP A 131 6.56 -2.33 7.26
N ARG A 132 6.14 -3.18 8.20
CA ARG A 132 6.56 -4.59 8.26
C ARG A 132 5.91 -5.43 7.15
N LEU A 133 4.67 -5.16 6.78
CA LEU A 133 4.00 -5.84 5.68
C LEU A 133 4.61 -5.46 4.33
N ASP A 134 4.94 -4.18 4.14
CA ASP A 134 5.63 -3.71 2.92
C ASP A 134 7.00 -4.37 2.79
N GLY A 135 7.80 -4.38 3.86
CA GLY A 135 9.10 -5.06 3.86
C GLY A 135 8.97 -6.57 3.57
N PHE A 136 7.94 -7.24 4.12
CA PHE A 136 7.68 -8.64 3.82
C PHE A 136 7.28 -8.87 2.35
N ALA A 137 6.53 -7.95 1.75
CA ALA A 137 6.15 -8.05 0.35
C ALA A 137 7.38 -7.90 -0.57
N GLU A 138 8.29 -6.97 -0.27
CA GLU A 138 9.55 -6.80 -0.98
C GLU A 138 10.44 -8.07 -0.87
N ASP A 139 10.58 -8.60 0.35
CA ASP A 139 11.33 -9.84 0.60
C ASP A 139 10.74 -11.03 -0.18
N MET A 140 9.40 -11.15 -0.25
CA MET A 140 8.75 -12.21 -1.03
C MET A 140 9.02 -12.09 -2.53
N VAL A 141 9.08 -10.86 -3.06
CA VAL A 141 9.41 -10.63 -4.48
C VAL A 141 10.87 -11.02 -4.76
N ASP A 142 11.82 -10.66 -3.88
CA ASP A 142 13.23 -11.09 -4.02
C ASP A 142 13.35 -12.62 -3.99
N VAL A 143 12.73 -13.26 -3.00
CA VAL A 143 12.77 -14.73 -2.86
C VAL A 143 12.18 -15.42 -4.08
N ARG A 144 11.06 -14.91 -4.62
CA ARG A 144 10.44 -15.45 -5.83
C ARG A 144 11.36 -15.32 -7.04
N ASN A 145 11.93 -14.13 -7.27
CA ASN A 145 12.85 -13.91 -8.40
C ASN A 145 14.07 -14.85 -8.30
N ARG A 146 14.59 -15.06 -7.09
CA ARG A 146 15.70 -15.99 -6.85
C ARG A 146 15.31 -17.44 -7.08
N LEU A 147 14.09 -17.83 -6.70
CA LEU A 147 13.55 -19.17 -6.96
C LEU A 147 13.43 -19.41 -8.47
N ASP A 148 12.84 -18.47 -9.21
CA ASP A 148 12.66 -18.58 -10.67
C ASP A 148 14.02 -18.76 -11.39
N VAL A 149 15.06 -18.03 -10.96
CA VAL A 149 16.43 -18.20 -11.50
C VAL A 149 17.02 -19.57 -11.17
N VAL A 150 16.79 -20.09 -9.97
CA VAL A 150 17.29 -21.42 -9.55
C VAL A 150 16.58 -22.53 -10.31
N GLU A 151 15.25 -22.45 -10.45
CA GLU A 151 14.45 -23.40 -11.21
C GLU A 151 14.90 -23.45 -12.67
N LEU A 152 15.09 -22.29 -13.30
CA LEU A 152 15.60 -22.22 -14.66
C LEU A 152 17.03 -22.80 -14.78
N LYS A 153 17.90 -22.56 -13.79
CA LYS A 153 19.24 -23.16 -13.76
C LYS A 153 19.19 -24.69 -13.65
N GLN A 154 18.27 -25.23 -12.86
CA GLN A 154 18.06 -26.67 -12.75
C GLN A 154 17.55 -27.25 -14.08
N GLU A 155 16.51 -26.65 -14.66
CA GLU A 155 15.97 -27.06 -15.96
C GLU A 155 17.07 -27.03 -17.05
N ALA A 156 17.87 -25.97 -17.07
CA ALA A 156 19.00 -25.83 -17.97
C ALA A 156 20.05 -26.92 -17.79
N ALA A 157 20.37 -27.30 -16.55
CA ALA A 157 21.31 -28.38 -16.29
C ALA A 157 20.77 -29.73 -16.78
N GLU A 158 19.51 -30.03 -16.49
CA GLU A 158 18.85 -31.28 -16.91
C GLU A 158 18.73 -31.37 -18.44
N ALA A 159 18.27 -30.30 -19.10
CA ALA A 159 18.16 -30.23 -20.55
C ALA A 159 19.54 -30.32 -21.22
N PHE A 160 20.56 -29.66 -20.67
CA PHE A 160 21.94 -29.74 -21.16
C PHE A 160 22.49 -31.16 -21.09
N ASP A 161 22.35 -31.83 -19.94
CA ASP A 161 22.85 -33.18 -19.74
C ASP A 161 22.08 -34.18 -20.63
N HIS A 162 20.77 -33.99 -20.79
CA HIS A 162 19.94 -34.78 -21.69
C HIS A 162 20.38 -34.63 -23.16
N SER A 163 20.44 -33.40 -23.69
CA SER A 163 20.76 -33.16 -25.10
C SER A 163 22.18 -33.58 -25.45
N THR A 164 23.15 -33.30 -24.58
CA THR A 164 24.54 -33.72 -24.81
C THR A 164 24.73 -35.23 -24.62
N GLY A 165 24.00 -35.85 -23.69
CA GLY A 165 23.98 -37.30 -23.50
C GLY A 165 23.35 -38.04 -24.67
N ALA A 166 22.21 -37.57 -25.18
CA ALA A 166 21.54 -38.13 -26.34
C ALA A 166 22.41 -38.05 -27.59
N TRP A 167 23.10 -36.91 -27.81
CA TRP A 167 24.04 -36.75 -28.91
C TRP A 167 25.23 -37.71 -28.79
N ALA A 168 25.90 -37.75 -27.63
CA ALA A 168 27.07 -38.62 -27.42
C ALA A 168 26.74 -40.12 -27.59
N ASN A 169 25.49 -40.51 -27.29
CA ASN A 169 25.00 -41.88 -27.49
C ASN A 169 24.46 -42.14 -28.91
N GLY A 170 24.57 -41.19 -29.84
CA GLY A 170 24.07 -41.30 -31.21
C GLY A 170 22.55 -41.38 -31.33
N GLN A 171 21.81 -40.87 -30.34
CA GLN A 171 20.34 -40.84 -30.35
C GLN A 171 19.79 -39.63 -31.11
N THR A 172 20.52 -38.51 -31.13
CA THR A 172 20.16 -37.30 -31.87
C THR A 172 21.13 -37.06 -33.02
N TYR A 173 20.60 -36.51 -34.12
CA TYR A 173 21.36 -36.14 -35.32
C TYR A 173 22.16 -37.30 -35.97
N SER A 174 21.83 -38.54 -35.62
CA SER A 174 22.50 -39.71 -36.18
C SER A 174 22.30 -39.78 -37.68
N GLY A 175 23.35 -40.21 -38.38
CA GLY A 175 23.39 -40.23 -39.85
C GLY A 175 23.85 -38.93 -40.50
N LEU A 176 23.99 -37.83 -39.75
CA LEU A 176 24.64 -36.62 -40.27
C LEU A 176 26.17 -36.67 -40.07
N PRO A 177 26.96 -36.02 -40.92
CA PRO A 177 28.38 -35.74 -40.68
C PRO A 177 28.60 -34.97 -39.37
N TRP A 178 29.73 -35.22 -38.70
CA TRP A 178 30.05 -34.68 -37.38
C TRP A 178 29.86 -33.16 -37.28
N LEU A 179 30.32 -32.40 -38.30
CA LEU A 179 30.21 -30.94 -38.31
C LEU A 179 28.76 -30.46 -38.16
N PHE A 180 27.84 -31.09 -38.89
CA PHE A 180 26.42 -30.72 -38.86
C PHE A 180 25.74 -31.22 -37.58
N GLN A 181 26.14 -32.39 -37.05
CA GLN A 181 25.65 -32.85 -35.75
C GLN A 181 26.01 -31.85 -34.64
N VAL A 182 27.28 -31.41 -34.61
CA VAL A 182 27.76 -30.48 -33.58
C VAL A 182 27.11 -29.10 -33.75
N SER A 183 27.03 -28.56 -34.96
CA SER A 183 26.36 -27.27 -35.21
C SER A 183 24.90 -27.29 -34.74
N LEU A 184 24.14 -28.35 -35.06
CA LEU A 184 22.76 -28.50 -34.60
C LEU A 184 22.65 -28.72 -33.09
N LEU A 185 23.54 -29.50 -32.48
CA LEU A 185 23.59 -29.65 -31.02
C LEU A 185 23.81 -28.30 -30.34
N VAL A 186 24.79 -27.53 -30.81
CA VAL A 186 25.12 -26.22 -30.25
C VAL A 186 23.93 -25.28 -30.41
N GLN A 187 23.32 -25.23 -31.59
CA GLN A 187 22.11 -24.43 -31.82
C GLN A 187 20.97 -24.85 -30.89
N HIS A 188 20.76 -26.15 -30.69
CA HIS A 188 19.72 -26.67 -29.79
C HIS A 188 19.97 -26.27 -28.33
N VAL A 189 21.20 -26.40 -27.83
CA VAL A 189 21.56 -26.01 -26.46
C VAL A 189 21.46 -24.51 -26.27
N ALA A 190 21.94 -23.72 -27.23
CA ALA A 190 21.87 -22.25 -27.20
C ALA A 190 20.43 -21.72 -27.29
N ALA A 191 19.57 -22.34 -28.10
CA ALA A 191 18.17 -21.98 -28.20
C ALA A 191 17.34 -22.46 -26.99
N GLY A 192 17.81 -23.48 -26.27
CA GLY A 192 17.13 -24.07 -25.11
C GLY A 192 17.29 -23.31 -23.79
N PRO A 193 16.97 -23.96 -22.66
CA PRO A 193 17.03 -23.33 -21.34
C PRO A 193 18.44 -22.88 -20.91
N ALA A 194 19.50 -23.55 -21.39
CA ALA A 194 20.88 -23.14 -21.12
C ALA A 194 21.19 -21.72 -21.65
N GLY A 195 20.76 -21.40 -22.88
CA GLY A 195 20.88 -20.04 -23.40
C GLY A 195 19.93 -19.05 -22.73
N ALA A 196 18.79 -19.49 -22.19
CA ALA A 196 17.91 -18.64 -21.38
C ALA A 196 18.57 -18.22 -20.06
N VAL A 197 19.27 -19.14 -19.39
CA VAL A 197 20.06 -18.82 -18.18
C VAL A 197 21.14 -17.80 -18.50
N GLU A 198 21.87 -17.98 -19.60
CA GLU A 198 22.92 -17.04 -20.00
C GLU A 198 22.32 -15.66 -20.29
N HIS A 199 21.20 -15.58 -20.99
CA HIS A 199 20.50 -14.31 -21.24
C HIS A 199 20.11 -13.58 -19.96
N LEU A 200 19.53 -14.31 -18.99
CA LEU A 200 19.04 -13.72 -17.74
C LEU A 200 20.14 -13.37 -16.74
N THR A 201 21.21 -14.16 -16.68
CA THR A 201 22.25 -14.04 -15.64
C THR A 201 23.59 -13.52 -16.14
N GLY A 202 23.81 -13.50 -17.46
CA GLY A 202 25.10 -13.20 -18.08
C GLY A 202 26.16 -14.31 -17.90
N ASP A 203 25.81 -15.44 -17.30
CA ASP A 203 26.71 -16.55 -17.04
C ASP A 203 26.87 -17.46 -18.27
N SER A 204 28.05 -17.43 -18.89
CA SER A 204 28.40 -18.24 -20.06
C SER A 204 28.93 -19.63 -19.72
N GLY A 205 28.80 -20.11 -18.47
CA GLY A 205 29.37 -21.37 -18.02
C GLY A 205 28.89 -22.61 -18.80
N PHE A 206 27.67 -22.58 -19.36
CA PHE A 206 27.17 -23.66 -20.22
C PHE A 206 27.93 -23.76 -21.55
N ARG A 207 28.43 -22.64 -22.10
CA ARG A 207 29.26 -22.65 -23.31
C ARG A 207 30.54 -23.44 -23.08
N GLU A 208 31.23 -23.15 -21.98
CA GLU A 208 32.47 -23.85 -21.62
C GLU A 208 32.24 -25.34 -21.39
N ARG A 209 31.16 -25.69 -20.66
CA ARG A 209 30.77 -27.10 -20.47
C ARG A 209 30.50 -27.79 -21.80
N LEU A 210 29.81 -27.13 -22.74
CA LEU A 210 29.50 -27.67 -24.05
C LEU A 210 30.76 -27.95 -24.87
N VAL A 211 31.69 -27.00 -24.90
CA VAL A 211 33.00 -27.15 -25.57
C VAL A 211 33.74 -28.37 -25.03
N HIS A 212 33.85 -28.51 -23.70
CA HIS A 212 34.51 -29.66 -23.08
C HIS A 212 33.80 -30.97 -23.40
N ARG A 213 32.46 -30.96 -23.43
CA ARG A 213 31.65 -32.14 -23.72
C ARG A 213 31.83 -32.62 -25.16
N ILE A 214 31.85 -31.70 -26.12
CA ILE A 214 32.09 -31.99 -27.54
C ILE A 214 33.51 -32.53 -27.73
N LEU A 215 34.52 -31.85 -27.19
CA LEU A 215 35.93 -32.24 -27.37
C LEU A 215 36.29 -33.55 -26.65
N GLY A 216 35.60 -33.86 -25.54
CA GLY A 216 35.77 -35.12 -24.82
C GLY A 216 35.19 -36.32 -25.54
N ASP A 217 34.31 -36.12 -26.52
CA ASP A 217 33.66 -37.21 -27.25
C ASP A 217 34.61 -37.93 -28.23
N ALA A 218 34.41 -39.24 -28.39
CA ALA A 218 35.26 -40.05 -29.27
C ALA A 218 35.06 -39.71 -30.75
N SER A 219 33.85 -39.33 -31.17
CA SER A 219 33.55 -38.96 -32.56
C SER A 219 34.28 -37.68 -32.97
N THR A 220 34.44 -36.72 -32.05
CA THR A 220 35.19 -35.49 -32.29
C THR A 220 36.65 -35.75 -32.58
N ARG A 221 37.29 -36.65 -31.82
CA ARG A 221 38.68 -37.05 -32.08
C ARG A 221 38.86 -37.75 -33.43
N ALA A 222 37.86 -38.52 -33.87
CA ALA A 222 37.87 -39.15 -35.18
C ALA A 222 37.65 -38.14 -36.32
N ALA A 223 36.77 -37.16 -36.12
CA ALA A 223 36.43 -36.17 -37.15
C ALA A 223 37.50 -35.08 -37.32
N LEU A 224 38.08 -34.59 -36.21
CA LEU A 224 39.03 -33.48 -36.20
C LEU A 224 40.49 -33.93 -36.02
N GLY A 225 40.85 -35.13 -36.48
CA GLY A 225 42.19 -35.70 -36.27
C GLY A 225 43.33 -34.77 -36.70
N GLY A 226 43.91 -34.03 -35.75
CA GLY A 226 45.00 -33.07 -35.97
C GLY A 226 44.56 -31.69 -36.47
N SER A 227 45.47 -30.98 -37.12
CA SER A 227 45.17 -29.69 -37.76
C SER A 227 44.37 -29.90 -39.04
N PHE A 228 43.29 -29.13 -39.23
CA PHE A 228 42.47 -29.15 -40.43
C PHE A 228 42.25 -27.73 -40.95
N THR A 229 41.68 -27.64 -42.16
CA THR A 229 41.17 -26.37 -42.68
C THR A 229 39.66 -26.44 -42.81
N LEU A 230 38.98 -25.32 -42.53
CA LEU A 230 37.53 -25.22 -42.59
C LEU A 230 36.96 -25.65 -43.96
N PRO A 231 37.52 -25.24 -45.12
CA PRO A 231 37.05 -25.71 -46.42
C PRO A 231 37.12 -27.22 -46.57
N VAL A 232 38.22 -27.85 -46.14
CA VAL A 232 38.39 -29.32 -46.23
C VAL A 232 37.40 -30.03 -45.33
N LEU A 233 37.20 -29.56 -44.10
CA LEU A 233 36.21 -30.13 -43.19
C LEU A 233 34.78 -30.00 -43.73
N LEU A 234 34.44 -28.84 -44.29
CA LEU A 234 33.12 -28.58 -44.91
C LEU A 234 32.89 -29.48 -46.11
N THR A 235 33.82 -29.49 -47.07
CA THR A 235 33.69 -30.27 -48.30
C THR A 235 33.62 -31.76 -48.00
N GLY A 236 34.47 -32.27 -47.10
CA GLY A 236 34.40 -33.66 -46.64
C GLY A 236 33.07 -33.99 -45.93
N SER A 237 32.54 -33.06 -45.12
CA SER A 237 31.23 -33.23 -44.49
C SER A 237 30.09 -33.25 -45.52
N LEU A 238 30.13 -32.38 -46.53
CA LEU A 238 29.14 -32.34 -47.60
C LEU A 238 29.16 -33.59 -48.47
N GLU A 239 30.34 -34.10 -48.80
CA GLU A 239 30.53 -35.35 -49.55
C GLU A 239 29.99 -36.57 -48.80
N ALA A 240 30.09 -36.57 -47.47
CA ALA A 240 29.56 -37.63 -46.62
C ALA A 240 28.01 -37.64 -46.51
N LEU A 241 27.31 -36.62 -47.01
CA LEU A 241 25.84 -36.61 -47.03
C LEU A 241 25.30 -37.55 -48.12
N PRO A 242 24.31 -38.43 -47.81
CA PRO A 242 23.91 -39.52 -48.71
C PRO A 242 23.27 -39.09 -50.04
N SER A 243 22.59 -37.94 -50.07
CA SER A 243 21.89 -37.46 -51.27
C SER A 243 21.68 -35.95 -51.25
N ASP A 244 21.33 -35.38 -52.41
CA ASP A 244 20.99 -33.96 -52.55
C ASP A 244 19.81 -33.56 -51.66
N GLY A 245 18.84 -34.46 -51.46
CA GLY A 245 17.74 -34.25 -50.52
C GLY A 245 18.21 -34.10 -49.06
N HIS A 246 19.23 -34.86 -48.65
CA HIS A 246 19.84 -34.68 -47.32
C HIS A 246 20.59 -33.37 -47.21
N ARG A 247 21.24 -32.91 -48.29
CA ARG A 247 21.92 -31.61 -48.34
C ARG A 247 20.93 -30.47 -48.17
N LEU A 248 19.82 -30.50 -48.90
CA LEU A 248 18.75 -29.51 -48.80
C LEU A 248 18.13 -29.50 -47.40
N LEU A 249 17.76 -30.66 -46.86
CA LEU A 249 17.19 -30.76 -45.51
C LEU A 249 18.18 -30.24 -44.45
N THR A 250 19.46 -30.58 -44.59
CA THR A 250 20.50 -30.09 -43.67
C THR A 250 20.66 -28.58 -43.79
N ALA A 251 20.59 -28.02 -45.00
CA ALA A 251 20.61 -26.57 -45.22
C ALA A 251 19.42 -25.89 -44.52
N GLU A 252 18.20 -26.41 -44.70
CA GLU A 252 16.97 -25.90 -44.08
C GLU A 252 17.05 -25.94 -42.54
N LEU A 253 17.58 -27.02 -41.97
CA LEU A 253 17.80 -27.11 -40.51
C LEU A 253 18.76 -26.04 -39.98
N HIS A 254 19.72 -25.58 -40.80
CA HIS A 254 20.61 -24.46 -40.48
C HIS A 254 20.03 -23.10 -40.91
N GLY A 255 18.74 -23.06 -41.25
CA GLY A 255 18.02 -21.83 -41.57
C GLY A 255 18.21 -21.33 -42.99
N ALA A 256 18.62 -22.18 -43.94
CA ALA A 256 18.56 -21.84 -45.36
C ALA A 256 17.10 -21.60 -45.79
N GLY A 257 16.87 -20.55 -46.58
CA GLY A 257 15.53 -20.18 -47.05
C GLY A 257 14.65 -19.43 -46.05
N LEU A 258 15.10 -19.20 -44.81
CA LEU A 258 14.41 -18.32 -43.88
C LEU A 258 14.57 -16.85 -44.29
N SER A 259 13.51 -16.05 -44.13
CA SER A 259 13.59 -14.59 -44.30
C SER A 259 14.56 -14.00 -43.27
N GLN A 260 15.13 -12.82 -43.56
CA GLN A 260 16.08 -12.17 -42.63
C GLN A 260 15.48 -11.88 -41.24
N GLU A 261 14.15 -11.76 -41.16
CA GLU A 261 13.41 -11.56 -39.90
C GLU A 261 13.31 -12.84 -39.06
N LEU A 262 13.35 -14.02 -39.71
CA LEU A 262 13.25 -15.33 -39.05
C LEU A 262 14.60 -16.03 -38.91
N ALA A 263 15.61 -15.59 -39.65
CA ALA A 263 16.94 -16.15 -39.60
C ALA A 263 17.71 -15.59 -38.39
N PRO A 264 18.40 -16.44 -37.60
CA PRO A 264 19.28 -15.94 -36.55
C PRO A 264 20.36 -15.03 -37.13
N PRO A 265 20.82 -14.03 -36.36
CA PRO A 265 21.84 -13.11 -36.83
C PRO A 265 23.09 -13.84 -37.29
N VAL A 266 23.58 -13.43 -38.44
CA VAL A 266 24.46 -14.23 -39.29
C VAL A 266 25.91 -13.93 -38.90
N ARG A 267 26.56 -14.87 -38.21
CA ARG A 267 27.97 -14.77 -37.78
C ARG A 267 28.90 -15.53 -38.74
N PRO A 268 30.19 -15.18 -38.87
CA PRO A 268 30.98 -15.62 -40.02
C PRO A 268 31.10 -17.14 -40.22
N LEU A 269 31.39 -17.91 -39.18
CA LEU A 269 31.50 -19.37 -39.28
C LEU A 269 30.14 -20.02 -39.60
N THR A 270 29.09 -19.65 -38.88
CA THR A 270 27.72 -20.16 -39.11
C THR A 270 27.21 -19.81 -40.51
N THR A 271 27.54 -18.60 -41.01
CA THR A 271 27.29 -18.19 -42.41
C THR A 271 27.98 -19.11 -43.39
N THR A 272 29.25 -19.40 -43.14
CA THR A 272 30.06 -20.24 -44.03
C THR A 272 29.49 -21.64 -44.12
N VAL A 273 29.10 -22.24 -42.98
CA VAL A 273 28.44 -23.56 -42.94
C VAL A 273 27.13 -23.53 -43.73
N ARG A 274 26.26 -22.54 -43.48
CA ARG A 274 24.97 -22.42 -44.17
C ARG A 274 25.15 -22.20 -45.67
N THR A 275 26.00 -21.28 -46.08
CA THR A 275 26.26 -21.00 -47.50
C THR A 275 26.89 -22.19 -48.21
N ALA A 276 27.75 -22.98 -47.54
CA ALA A 276 28.30 -24.20 -48.12
C ALA A 276 27.21 -25.25 -48.38
N LEU A 277 26.27 -25.40 -47.44
CA LEU A 277 25.09 -26.27 -47.59
C LEU A 277 24.17 -25.81 -48.72
N GLU A 278 23.87 -24.50 -48.79
CA GLU A 278 23.06 -23.90 -49.86
C GLU A 278 23.68 -24.12 -51.24
N LEU A 279 24.98 -23.83 -51.39
CA LEU A 279 25.70 -24.04 -52.65
C LEU A 279 25.73 -25.52 -53.05
N ALA A 280 25.89 -26.42 -52.08
CA ALA A 280 25.92 -27.86 -52.31
C ALA A 280 24.55 -28.46 -52.63
N ALA A 281 23.45 -27.77 -52.30
CA ALA A 281 22.08 -28.19 -52.58
C ALA A 281 21.52 -27.61 -53.89
N LEU A 282 22.30 -26.83 -54.65
CA LEU A 282 21.85 -26.25 -55.92
C LEU A 282 21.58 -27.35 -56.96
N PRO A 283 20.43 -27.31 -57.68
CA PRO A 283 20.11 -28.30 -58.70
C PRO A 283 20.97 -28.17 -59.97
N GLN A 284 21.52 -26.98 -60.23
CA GLN A 284 22.45 -26.71 -61.33
C GLN A 284 23.49 -25.67 -60.89
N GLY A 285 24.74 -25.82 -61.34
CA GLY A 285 25.80 -24.85 -61.08
C GLY A 285 26.50 -24.98 -59.73
N THR A 286 26.39 -26.15 -59.07
CA THR A 286 27.16 -26.46 -57.85
C THR A 286 28.65 -26.24 -58.09
N PRO A 287 29.32 -25.37 -57.31
CA PRO A 287 30.76 -25.17 -57.41
C PRO A 287 31.52 -26.48 -57.21
N ALA A 288 32.68 -26.61 -57.84
CA ALA A 288 33.54 -27.79 -57.66
C ALA A 288 33.98 -27.99 -56.19
N ASP A 289 34.13 -26.89 -55.44
CA ASP A 289 34.43 -26.89 -54.01
C ASP A 289 33.47 -25.91 -53.29
N PRO A 290 32.28 -26.37 -52.87
CA PRO A 290 31.30 -25.54 -52.18
C PRO A 290 31.83 -24.98 -50.86
N GLY A 291 32.65 -25.73 -50.12
CA GLY A 291 33.23 -25.29 -48.84
C GLY A 291 34.18 -24.12 -49.01
N ARG A 292 35.07 -24.18 -50.00
CA ARG A 292 35.96 -23.05 -50.32
C ARG A 292 35.19 -21.84 -50.85
N THR A 293 34.25 -22.07 -51.76
CA THR A 293 33.44 -20.99 -52.35
C THR A 293 32.65 -20.26 -51.27
N ALA A 294 32.04 -21.00 -50.32
CA ALA A 294 31.32 -20.41 -49.20
C ALA A 294 32.23 -19.57 -48.30
N LEU A 295 33.44 -20.05 -47.99
CA LEU A 295 34.39 -19.28 -47.19
C LEU A 295 34.82 -17.98 -47.88
N GLU A 296 35.08 -18.03 -49.19
CA GLU A 296 35.43 -16.85 -49.98
C GLU A 296 34.28 -15.83 -49.99
N LEU A 297 33.04 -16.27 -50.18
CA LEU A 297 31.84 -15.41 -50.11
C LEU A 297 31.63 -14.82 -48.72
N THR A 298 31.76 -15.61 -47.66
CA THR A 298 31.67 -15.11 -46.28
C THR A 298 32.75 -14.05 -46.03
N ARG A 299 33.98 -14.29 -46.48
CA ARG A 299 35.07 -13.32 -46.28
C ARG A 299 34.83 -11.99 -46.97
N MET A 300 34.20 -12.01 -48.15
CA MET A 300 33.78 -10.78 -48.83
C MET A 300 32.72 -10.01 -48.03
N ARG A 301 31.85 -10.68 -47.29
CA ARG A 301 30.74 -10.07 -46.56
C ARG A 301 31.08 -9.67 -45.12
N HIS A 302 31.84 -10.49 -44.41
CA HIS A 302 32.09 -10.38 -42.97
C HIS A 302 33.56 -10.12 -42.60
N GLY A 303 34.46 -10.05 -43.58
CA GLY A 303 35.89 -9.82 -43.35
C GLY A 303 36.66 -11.10 -43.07
N TRP A 304 37.71 -11.04 -42.26
CA TRP A 304 38.58 -12.18 -42.04
C TRP A 304 37.89 -13.30 -41.25
N VAL A 305 37.91 -14.52 -41.79
CA VAL A 305 37.52 -15.76 -41.11
C VAL A 305 38.73 -16.68 -41.13
N ASP A 306 39.14 -17.18 -39.97
CA ASP A 306 40.27 -18.10 -39.89
C ASP A 306 39.92 -19.41 -40.60
N ALA A 307 40.74 -19.77 -41.59
CA ALA A 307 40.56 -21.00 -42.34
C ALA A 307 41.25 -22.19 -41.67
N SER A 308 42.23 -21.94 -40.81
CA SER A 308 42.99 -22.95 -40.09
C SER A 308 42.61 -22.87 -38.63
N ALA A 309 42.07 -23.94 -38.07
CA ALA A 309 41.69 -23.94 -36.67
C ALA A 309 42.27 -25.17 -35.97
N ASP A 310 42.80 -24.95 -34.78
CA ASP A 310 42.97 -26.03 -33.83
C ASP A 310 41.56 -26.53 -33.40
N PRO A 311 41.39 -27.82 -33.09
CA PRO A 311 40.09 -28.37 -32.73
C PRO A 311 39.37 -27.61 -31.59
N LEU A 312 40.13 -27.15 -30.58
CA LEU A 312 39.58 -26.39 -29.47
C LEU A 312 39.09 -25.00 -29.90
N GLY A 313 39.93 -24.24 -30.61
CA GLY A 313 39.57 -22.93 -31.17
C GLY A 313 38.36 -23.01 -32.09
N PHE A 314 38.29 -24.03 -32.94
CA PHE A 314 37.14 -24.26 -33.82
C PHE A 314 35.84 -24.50 -33.06
N VAL A 315 35.83 -25.46 -32.12
CA VAL A 315 34.62 -25.79 -31.36
C VAL A 315 34.19 -24.61 -30.49
N ARG A 316 35.13 -23.87 -29.88
CA ARG A 316 34.80 -22.64 -29.15
C ARG A 316 34.14 -21.61 -30.04
N LEU A 317 34.73 -21.30 -31.19
CA LEU A 317 34.16 -20.33 -32.12
C LEU A 317 32.75 -20.74 -32.58
N LEU A 318 32.55 -22.02 -32.87
CA LEU A 318 31.23 -22.54 -33.25
C LEU A 318 30.21 -22.38 -32.10
N VAL A 319 30.59 -22.72 -30.87
CA VAL A 319 29.75 -22.55 -29.68
C VAL A 319 29.39 -21.09 -29.45
N ASP A 320 30.39 -20.21 -29.50
CA ASP A 320 30.22 -18.79 -29.24
C ASP A 320 29.34 -18.11 -30.29
N GLU A 321 29.55 -18.39 -31.58
CA GLU A 321 28.73 -17.79 -32.64
C GLU A 321 27.26 -18.19 -32.53
N HIS A 322 26.96 -19.47 -32.28
CA HIS A 322 25.57 -19.92 -32.13
C HIS A 322 24.92 -19.40 -30.84
N ALA A 323 25.66 -19.37 -29.73
CA ALA A 323 25.16 -18.84 -28.47
C ALA A 323 24.89 -17.32 -28.56
N ASP A 324 25.81 -16.56 -29.14
CA ASP A 324 25.62 -15.13 -29.42
C ASP A 324 24.40 -14.90 -30.33
N SER A 325 24.25 -15.72 -31.37
CA SER A 325 23.11 -15.60 -32.29
C SER A 325 21.78 -15.85 -31.59
N ALA A 326 21.74 -16.81 -30.67
CA ALA A 326 20.55 -17.10 -29.86
C ALA A 326 20.24 -15.97 -28.87
N LEU A 327 21.26 -15.37 -28.25
CA LEU A 327 21.09 -14.21 -27.36
C LEU A 327 20.55 -13.00 -28.11
N ASP A 328 21.13 -12.69 -29.27
CA ASP A 328 20.70 -11.56 -30.10
C ASP A 328 19.24 -11.74 -30.55
N LEU A 329 18.82 -12.97 -30.89
CA LEU A 329 17.43 -13.29 -31.21
C LEU A 329 16.49 -13.05 -30.03
N ARG A 330 16.84 -13.52 -28.82
CA ARG A 330 16.02 -13.29 -27.61
C ARG A 330 15.85 -11.81 -27.30
N ARG A 331 16.93 -11.03 -27.40
CA ARG A 331 16.90 -9.58 -27.21
C ARG A 331 15.98 -8.89 -28.22
N SER A 332 16.00 -9.31 -29.49
CA SER A 332 15.10 -8.75 -30.50
C SER A 332 13.62 -9.03 -30.20
N GLN A 333 13.29 -10.24 -29.73
CA GLN A 333 11.92 -10.62 -29.36
C GLN A 333 11.40 -9.85 -28.13
N GLU A 334 12.26 -9.51 -27.18
CA GLU A 334 11.89 -8.69 -26.02
C GLU A 334 11.54 -7.25 -26.42
N VAL A 335 12.26 -6.68 -27.38
CA VAL A 335 11.97 -5.34 -27.92
C VAL A 335 10.63 -5.33 -28.63
N ASP A 336 10.35 -6.36 -29.45
CA ASP A 336 9.09 -6.46 -30.19
C ASP A 336 7.87 -6.68 -29.26
N ASN A 337 8.05 -7.37 -28.13
CA ASN A 337 6.97 -7.57 -27.15
C ASN A 337 6.71 -6.34 -26.25
N ALA A 338 7.64 -5.38 -26.23
CA ALA A 338 7.55 -4.17 -25.41
C ALA A 338 7.00 -2.94 -26.19
N GLY A 339 6.92 -3.01 -27.52
CA GLY A 339 6.45 -1.94 -28.41
C GLY A 339 4.98 -2.08 -28.80
#